data_AF-A0A537WR06-F1
#
_entry.id   AF-A0A537WR06-F1
#
_cell.length_a   1.000
_cell.length_b   1.000
_cell.length_c   1.000
_cell.angle_alpha   90.00
_cell.angle_beta   90.00
_cell.angle_gamma   90.00
#
_symmetry.space_group_name_H-M   'P 1'
#
loop_
_entity.id
_entity.type
_entity.pdbx_description
1 polymer ?
#
loop_
_entity_poly.entity_id
_entity_poly.type
_entity_poly.pdbx_seq_one_letter_code
_entity_poly.pdbx_strand_id
1 'polypeptide(L)'
;MVFQMGKTLVIAEKPSVGRDLSSALEGVFQRRKLEDVVPKRTRKKTAEEAVDEATTKPSRSRAREDVHFLESDDYVITWAVGHLVQLADPEEYDEKWKRWRMADLPIVPPDGFKLVPRDAKSKKQLKLIEALLKREDVDRIINACDAGREGELIFAYLYESVFGVSPSNGGPKPVDRLWISSMTKQAIREGFEKLRPGDQLQNLEMAARSRSEADWLVGMNATRAATIRGRAWVGGVVSLGRVQTPTLAMIVKREREIQAFVAEPYRLVHGTFDPRYAGMWFEGDETRIFGALERAEEIVAKVLGKDGVVESVERKEQSERAPLLYDLTSLQRDANRRYGFSARRTLQAAQSLYEGKKAITYPRTSSRFLSGDMVPQLKPTAETLRPIKEYRAGAEYVLALDQLPLARVVNDAKVDDHHAIIPTDIDHDVDDFTPDERRVFDLVARRFLAVFHPPARYARTTVITLVEEERFRTRGKVTLEPGWRSVYGLEADAEKQSEDEESEGGEIPALEQGQTVRCVEATYEDKMTRPPPRYSEATPRRSRR
;
A
#
# COMPACT_ATOMS: atom_id res chain seq x y z
N MET A 1 17.11 -25.75 -46.92
CA MET A 1 17.38 -25.15 -45.60
C MET A 1 16.08 -24.49 -45.15
N VAL A 2 15.39 -25.07 -44.16
CA VAL A 2 14.30 -24.37 -43.48
C VAL A 2 14.99 -23.34 -42.59
N PHE A 3 14.88 -22.05 -42.92
CA PHE A 3 15.29 -20.99 -41.99
C PHE A 3 14.31 -21.07 -40.82
N GLN A 4 14.72 -21.69 -39.73
CA GLN A 4 13.97 -21.64 -38.49
C GLN A 4 14.12 -20.20 -37.98
N MET A 5 13.04 -19.42 -38.03
CA MET A 5 13.03 -18.07 -37.47
C MET A 5 13.38 -18.16 -35.98
N GLY A 6 14.33 -17.35 -35.51
CA GLY A 6 14.72 -17.38 -34.11
C GLY A 6 13.61 -16.84 -33.22
N LYS A 7 13.55 -17.40 -32.01
CA LYS A 7 12.53 -17.12 -31.01
C LYS A 7 12.87 -15.89 -30.18
N THR A 8 11.84 -15.33 -29.57
CA THR A 8 11.98 -14.27 -28.56
C THR A 8 11.82 -14.83 -27.16
N LEU A 9 12.82 -14.62 -26.29
CA LEU A 9 12.77 -14.99 -24.89
C LEU A 9 12.17 -13.85 -24.05
N VAL A 10 11.03 -14.10 -23.41
CA VAL A 10 10.37 -13.17 -22.49
C VAL A 10 10.63 -13.60 -21.05
N ILE A 11 11.17 -12.69 -20.23
CA ILE A 11 11.43 -12.93 -18.80
C ILE A 11 10.47 -12.07 -17.98
N ALA A 12 9.49 -12.71 -17.35
CA ALA A 12 8.54 -12.07 -16.44
C ALA A 12 9.07 -12.05 -14.99
N GLU A 13 8.48 -11.22 -14.13
CA GLU A 13 8.84 -11.23 -12.70
C GLU A 13 8.36 -12.51 -11.99
N LYS A 14 7.17 -13.01 -12.33
CA LYS A 14 6.49 -14.11 -11.61
C LYS A 14 5.69 -15.01 -12.55
N PRO A 15 5.38 -16.26 -12.13
CA PRO A 15 4.67 -17.23 -12.99
C PRO A 15 3.26 -16.81 -13.41
N SER A 16 2.54 -16.01 -12.61
CA SER A 16 1.21 -15.50 -13.01
C SER A 16 1.32 -14.59 -14.22
N VAL A 17 2.24 -13.63 -14.20
CA VAL A 17 2.51 -12.72 -15.34
C VAL A 17 2.91 -13.53 -16.57
N GLY A 18 3.78 -14.54 -16.42
CA GLY A 18 4.14 -15.43 -17.52
C GLY A 18 2.92 -16.12 -18.18
N ARG A 19 1.93 -16.53 -17.38
CA ARG A 19 0.68 -17.11 -17.89
C ARG A 19 -0.20 -16.07 -18.58
N ASP A 20 -0.32 -14.87 -18.02
CA ASP A 20 -1.12 -13.80 -18.61
C ASP A 20 -0.55 -13.38 -19.98
N LEU A 21 0.78 -13.25 -20.09
CA LEU A 21 1.50 -13.03 -21.35
C LEU A 21 1.20 -14.13 -22.38
N SER A 22 1.32 -15.41 -21.97
CA SER A 22 1.02 -16.54 -22.87
C SER A 22 -0.43 -16.59 -23.35
N SER A 23 -1.37 -16.00 -22.59
CA SER A 23 -2.80 -15.98 -22.93
C SER A 23 -3.19 -14.83 -23.88
N ALA A 24 -2.30 -13.85 -24.02
CA ALA A 24 -2.49 -12.65 -24.83
C ALA A 24 -1.75 -12.73 -26.18
N LEU A 25 -0.57 -13.37 -26.18
CA LEU A 25 0.24 -13.65 -27.36
C LEU A 25 -0.35 -14.77 -28.22
N GLU A 26 -0.07 -14.72 -29.51
CA GLU A 26 -0.49 -15.74 -30.46
C GLU A 26 0.33 -17.02 -30.34
N GLY A 27 -0.26 -18.15 -30.77
CA GLY A 27 0.38 -19.46 -30.77
C GLY A 27 -0.04 -20.37 -29.61
N VAL A 28 0.31 -21.65 -29.73
CA VAL A 28 0.02 -22.66 -28.72
C VAL A 28 1.24 -22.82 -27.81
N PHE A 29 1.10 -22.42 -26.54
CA PHE A 29 2.17 -22.53 -25.55
C PHE A 29 2.17 -23.90 -24.88
N GLN A 30 3.31 -24.58 -24.93
CA GLN A 30 3.55 -25.85 -24.25
C GLN A 30 4.44 -25.65 -23.02
N ARG A 31 4.16 -26.38 -21.94
CA ARG A 31 5.01 -26.40 -20.76
C ARG A 31 6.24 -27.28 -21.00
N ARG A 32 7.42 -26.71 -20.81
CA ARG A 32 8.73 -27.37 -21.02
C ARG A 32 9.61 -27.24 -19.76
N LYS A 33 10.58 -28.12 -19.60
CA LYS A 33 11.50 -28.18 -18.44
C LYS A 33 12.95 -27.96 -18.89
N LEU A 34 13.83 -27.66 -17.93
CA LEU A 34 15.27 -27.51 -18.17
C LEU A 34 15.88 -28.72 -18.92
N GLU A 35 15.40 -29.92 -18.63
CA GLU A 35 15.86 -31.17 -19.23
C GLU A 35 15.59 -31.25 -20.73
N ASP A 36 14.59 -30.50 -21.22
CA ASP A 36 14.27 -30.40 -22.66
C ASP A 36 15.25 -29.49 -23.42
N VAL A 37 16.04 -28.68 -22.69
CA VAL A 37 17.01 -27.72 -23.26
C VAL A 37 18.44 -28.17 -23.00
N VAL A 38 18.70 -28.76 -21.83
CA VAL A 38 19.99 -29.31 -21.44
C VAL A 38 19.78 -30.77 -21.03
N PRO A 39 19.93 -31.74 -21.96
CA PRO A 39 19.77 -33.15 -21.64
C PRO A 39 20.74 -33.56 -20.53
N LYS A 40 20.24 -34.28 -19.51
CA LYS A 40 21.13 -34.86 -18.49
C LYS A 40 22.10 -35.82 -19.19
N ARG A 41 23.42 -35.64 -18.97
CA ARG A 41 24.39 -36.69 -19.29
C ARG A 41 23.96 -37.97 -18.56
N THR A 42 23.58 -39.00 -19.31
CA THR A 42 23.21 -40.31 -18.78
C THR A 42 24.43 -40.91 -18.09
N ARG A 43 24.45 -40.86 -16.76
CA ARG A 43 25.35 -41.71 -15.96
C ARG A 43 24.73 -43.11 -16.02
N LYS A 44 25.47 -44.09 -16.54
CA LYS A 44 25.06 -45.51 -16.55
C LYS A 44 24.85 -45.92 -15.08
N LYS A 45 23.59 -46.00 -14.63
CA LYS A 45 23.25 -46.53 -13.30
C LYS A 45 23.75 -47.98 -13.22
N THR A 46 24.45 -48.33 -12.15
CA THR A 46 24.84 -49.72 -11.88
C THR A 46 23.61 -50.52 -11.44
N ALA A 47 23.64 -51.84 -11.62
CA ALA A 47 22.51 -52.72 -11.32
C ALA A 47 22.05 -52.66 -9.85
N GLU A 48 22.90 -52.23 -8.91
CA GLU A 48 22.55 -52.01 -7.51
C GLU A 48 21.62 -50.81 -7.28
N GLU A 49 21.79 -49.70 -8.02
CA GLU A 49 20.98 -48.49 -7.84
C GLU A 49 19.54 -48.65 -8.40
N ALA A 50 19.31 -49.64 -9.27
CA ALA A 50 18.00 -49.92 -9.84
C ALA A 50 17.08 -50.72 -8.90
N VAL A 51 17.65 -51.44 -7.92
CA VAL A 51 16.90 -52.29 -6.99
C VAL A 51 16.35 -51.48 -5.81
N ASP A 52 17.03 -50.41 -5.41
CA ASP A 52 16.65 -49.56 -4.27
C ASP A 52 15.49 -48.58 -4.61
N GLU A 53 15.32 -48.25 -5.89
CA GLU A 53 14.23 -47.38 -6.38
C GLU A 53 12.90 -48.15 -6.57
N ALA A 54 12.95 -49.49 -6.59
CA ALA A 54 11.78 -50.35 -6.80
C ALA A 54 10.98 -50.66 -5.50
N THR A 55 11.52 -50.32 -4.32
CA THR A 55 10.92 -50.66 -3.02
C THR A 55 10.23 -49.50 -2.30
N THR A 56 10.26 -48.28 -2.86
CA THR A 56 9.65 -47.11 -2.23
C THR A 56 8.24 -46.83 -2.79
N LYS A 57 7.19 -47.08 -1.98
CA LYS A 57 5.80 -46.72 -2.31
C LYS A 57 5.65 -45.19 -2.44
N PRO A 58 4.82 -44.68 -3.37
CA PRO A 58 4.65 -43.25 -3.55
C PRO A 58 3.83 -42.66 -2.39
N SER A 59 4.45 -41.81 -1.58
CA SER A 59 3.70 -40.97 -0.65
C SER A 59 3.03 -39.84 -1.45
N ARG A 60 1.73 -39.62 -1.20
CA ARG A 60 0.97 -38.44 -1.67
C ARG A 60 1.50 -37.18 -0.97
N SER A 61 2.73 -36.79 -1.29
CA SER A 61 3.23 -35.44 -1.04
C SER A 61 2.90 -34.60 -2.28
N ARG A 62 2.42 -33.36 -2.08
CA ARG A 62 2.21 -32.37 -3.15
C ARG A 62 3.42 -32.43 -4.09
N ALA A 63 3.19 -32.78 -5.36
CA ALA A 63 4.24 -32.90 -6.36
C ALA A 63 5.15 -31.67 -6.28
N ARG A 64 6.45 -31.90 -6.05
CA ARG A 64 7.47 -30.85 -6.15
C ARG A 64 7.34 -30.25 -7.55
N GLU A 65 6.86 -29.02 -7.66
CA GLU A 65 6.78 -28.34 -8.95
C GLU A 65 8.18 -28.18 -9.51
N ASP A 66 8.49 -28.95 -10.55
CA ASP A 66 9.70 -28.77 -11.32
C ASP A 66 9.70 -27.38 -11.97
N VAL A 67 10.89 -26.78 -12.00
CA VAL A 67 11.19 -25.53 -12.72
C VAL A 67 10.88 -25.74 -14.20
N HIS A 68 10.04 -24.86 -14.75
CA HIS A 68 9.51 -24.97 -16.12
C HIS A 68 9.42 -23.60 -16.77
N PHE A 69 9.17 -23.60 -18.08
CA PHE A 69 8.90 -22.43 -18.91
C PHE A 69 7.78 -22.77 -19.91
N LEU A 70 7.26 -21.76 -20.60
CA LEU A 70 6.27 -21.92 -21.66
C LEU A 70 6.94 -21.66 -23.01
N GLU A 71 6.60 -22.43 -24.02
CA GLU A 71 7.21 -22.30 -25.35
C GLU A 71 6.16 -22.46 -26.45
N SER A 72 6.16 -21.53 -27.39
CA SER A 72 5.47 -21.61 -28.67
C SER A 72 6.49 -21.61 -29.81
N ASP A 73 6.03 -21.51 -31.05
CA ASP A 73 6.91 -21.43 -32.21
C ASP A 73 7.76 -20.15 -32.20
N ASP A 74 7.18 -19.02 -31.78
CA ASP A 74 7.84 -17.70 -31.81
C ASP A 74 8.39 -17.25 -30.45
N TYR A 75 7.84 -17.75 -29.34
CA TYR A 75 8.14 -17.24 -28.00
C TYR A 75 8.60 -18.33 -27.02
N VAL A 76 9.52 -17.93 -26.15
CA VAL A 76 9.89 -18.66 -24.94
C VAL A 76 9.60 -17.77 -23.75
N ILE A 77 8.73 -18.18 -22.82
CA ILE A 77 8.33 -17.36 -21.67
C ILE A 77 8.81 -18.05 -20.38
N THR A 78 9.62 -17.35 -19.61
CA THR A 78 10.09 -17.76 -18.29
C THR A 78 9.90 -16.64 -17.26
N TRP A 79 10.33 -16.86 -16.02
CA TRP A 79 10.14 -15.89 -14.94
C TRP A 79 11.23 -15.96 -13.86
N ALA A 80 11.52 -14.83 -13.22
CA ALA A 80 12.53 -14.73 -12.18
C ALA A 80 12.04 -15.24 -10.79
N VAL A 81 10.75 -15.12 -10.46
CA VAL A 81 10.23 -15.32 -9.08
C VAL A 81 10.84 -14.31 -8.09
N GLY A 82 10.79 -13.02 -8.45
CA GLY A 82 11.47 -11.94 -7.74
C GLY A 82 12.99 -11.99 -7.92
N HIS A 83 13.74 -11.43 -6.95
CA HIS A 83 15.21 -11.45 -6.96
C HIS A 83 15.76 -12.88 -6.82
N LEU A 84 16.37 -13.41 -7.89
CA LEU A 84 17.07 -14.70 -7.90
C LEU A 84 18.49 -14.62 -7.33
N VAL A 85 19.09 -13.44 -7.40
CA VAL A 85 20.41 -13.14 -6.89
C VAL A 85 20.32 -11.97 -5.91
N GLN A 86 21.32 -11.83 -5.07
CA GLN A 86 21.46 -10.74 -4.11
C GLN A 86 22.92 -10.28 -4.05
N LEU A 87 23.16 -9.11 -3.48
CA LEU A 87 24.51 -8.67 -3.17
C LEU A 87 25.15 -9.65 -2.18
N ALA A 88 26.39 -10.04 -2.47
CA ALA A 88 27.12 -11.00 -1.66
C ALA A 88 27.36 -10.46 -0.23
N ASP A 89 27.43 -11.37 0.73
CA ASP A 89 27.83 -11.01 2.10
C ASP A 89 29.34 -10.70 2.16
N PRO A 90 29.82 -9.92 3.15
CA PRO A 90 31.23 -9.53 3.22
C PRO A 90 32.24 -10.68 3.10
N GLU A 91 31.97 -11.84 3.69
CA GLU A 91 32.84 -13.01 3.60
C GLU A 91 33.08 -13.56 2.19
N GLU A 92 32.20 -13.26 1.21
CA GLU A 92 32.36 -13.62 -0.20
C GLU A 92 33.36 -12.71 -0.95
N TYR A 93 33.71 -11.59 -0.34
CA TYR A 93 34.77 -10.70 -0.84
C TYR A 93 36.11 -11.00 -0.17
N ASP A 94 36.10 -11.23 1.14
CA ASP A 94 37.29 -11.59 1.92
C ASP A 94 36.87 -12.41 3.15
N GLU A 95 37.43 -13.61 3.30
CA GLU A 95 37.14 -14.53 4.41
C GLU A 95 37.37 -13.86 5.78
N LYS A 96 38.29 -12.89 5.89
CA LYS A 96 38.54 -12.15 7.13
C LYS A 96 37.31 -11.40 7.63
N TRP A 97 36.42 -10.97 6.72
CA TRP A 97 35.20 -10.24 7.06
C TRP A 97 34.09 -11.15 7.62
N LYS A 98 34.29 -12.47 7.65
CA LYS A 98 33.44 -13.39 8.41
C LYS A 98 33.45 -13.06 9.90
N ARG A 99 34.59 -12.62 10.43
CA ARG A 99 34.72 -12.17 11.83
C ARG A 99 34.52 -10.67 11.93
N TRP A 100 33.55 -10.25 12.73
CA TRP A 100 33.21 -8.83 12.88
C TRP A 100 34.24 -8.12 13.79
N ARG A 101 35.02 -7.20 13.21
CA ARG A 101 36.02 -6.40 13.93
C ARG A 101 35.87 -4.93 13.55
N MET A 102 36.03 -4.03 14.53
CA MET A 102 35.88 -2.59 14.29
C MET A 102 36.94 -2.05 13.32
N ALA A 103 38.15 -2.62 13.36
CA ALA A 103 39.27 -2.25 12.50
C ALA A 103 39.04 -2.56 11.00
N ASP A 104 38.08 -3.43 10.67
CA ASP A 104 37.74 -3.76 9.28
C ASP A 104 36.64 -2.84 8.72
N LEU A 105 36.07 -1.94 9.52
CA LEU A 105 34.96 -1.07 9.11
C LEU A 105 35.44 0.34 8.70
N PRO A 106 34.84 0.97 7.67
CA PRO A 106 33.77 0.42 6.83
C PRO A 106 34.30 -0.55 5.76
N ILE A 107 33.56 -1.63 5.56
CA ILE A 107 33.69 -2.55 4.43
C ILE A 107 33.08 -1.88 3.20
N VAL A 108 33.94 -1.62 2.22
CA VAL A 108 33.58 -1.17 0.88
C VAL A 108 34.22 -2.16 -0.10
N PRO A 109 33.43 -2.91 -0.88
CA PRO A 109 33.98 -3.85 -1.87
C PRO A 109 34.90 -3.13 -2.86
N PRO A 110 36.18 -3.52 -2.99
CA PRO A 110 37.14 -2.80 -3.83
C PRO A 110 36.85 -2.94 -5.33
N ASP A 111 36.38 -4.12 -5.75
CA ASP A 111 36.09 -4.46 -7.16
C ASP A 111 34.60 -4.31 -7.50
N GLY A 112 33.87 -3.51 -6.72
CA GLY A 112 32.42 -3.40 -6.82
C GLY A 112 31.67 -4.57 -6.18
N PHE A 113 30.35 -4.57 -6.32
CA PHE A 113 29.49 -5.56 -5.68
C PHE A 113 29.41 -6.85 -6.47
N LYS A 114 29.44 -7.99 -5.78
CA LYS A 114 29.23 -9.32 -6.35
C LYS A 114 27.78 -9.75 -6.18
N LEU A 115 27.25 -10.45 -7.18
CA LEU A 115 25.94 -11.08 -7.13
C LEU A 115 26.07 -12.57 -6.86
N VAL A 116 25.31 -13.08 -5.88
CA VAL A 116 25.24 -14.51 -5.53
C VAL A 116 23.79 -14.99 -5.56
N PRO A 117 23.52 -16.25 -5.93
CA PRO A 117 22.17 -16.80 -5.84
C PRO A 117 21.62 -16.68 -4.41
N ARG A 118 20.40 -16.17 -4.27
CA ARG A 118 19.77 -15.91 -2.97
C ARG A 118 19.61 -17.18 -2.13
N ASP A 119 19.22 -18.28 -2.78
CA ASP A 119 18.98 -19.57 -2.14
C ASP A 119 19.05 -20.73 -3.16
N ALA A 120 18.94 -21.96 -2.68
CA ALA A 120 19.02 -23.15 -3.52
C ALA A 120 17.88 -23.25 -4.57
N LYS A 121 16.70 -22.69 -4.29
CA LYS A 121 15.59 -22.66 -5.25
C LYS A 121 15.88 -21.66 -6.37
N SER A 122 16.40 -20.50 -6.00
CA SER A 122 16.80 -19.43 -6.90
C SER A 122 17.93 -19.89 -7.82
N LYS A 123 18.90 -20.64 -7.28
CA LYS A 123 19.97 -21.27 -8.09
C LYS A 123 19.43 -22.22 -9.17
N LYS A 124 18.38 -23.00 -8.87
CA LYS A 124 17.75 -23.90 -9.87
C LYS A 124 17.03 -23.10 -10.96
N GLN A 125 16.28 -22.07 -10.59
CA GLN A 125 15.59 -21.20 -11.55
C GLN A 125 16.60 -20.44 -12.43
N LEU A 126 17.65 -19.89 -11.81
CA LEU A 126 18.71 -19.17 -12.52
C LEU A 126 19.40 -20.07 -13.55
N LYS A 127 19.66 -21.34 -13.21
CA LYS A 127 20.24 -22.31 -14.16
C LYS A 127 19.34 -22.54 -15.38
N LEU A 128 18.01 -22.60 -15.20
CA LEU A 128 17.09 -22.67 -16.33
C LEU A 128 17.20 -21.42 -17.19
N ILE A 129 17.10 -20.24 -16.57
CA ILE A 129 17.09 -18.97 -17.31
C ILE A 129 18.43 -18.74 -18.01
N GLU A 130 19.56 -19.10 -17.40
CA GLU A 130 20.88 -19.09 -18.04
C GLU A 130 20.89 -19.94 -19.33
N ALA A 131 20.35 -21.17 -19.26
CA ALA A 131 20.27 -22.04 -20.43
C ALA A 131 19.40 -21.44 -21.54
N LEU A 132 18.29 -20.80 -21.19
CA LEU A 132 17.40 -20.12 -22.14
C LEU A 132 18.05 -18.86 -22.74
N LEU A 133 18.73 -18.06 -21.92
CA LEU A 133 19.45 -16.86 -22.35
C LEU A 133 20.55 -17.18 -23.35
N LYS A 134 21.23 -18.33 -23.16
CA LYS A 134 22.34 -18.80 -24.02
C LYS A 134 21.90 -19.70 -25.19
N ARG A 135 20.59 -19.96 -25.34
CA ARG A 135 20.05 -20.85 -26.39
C ARG A 135 20.30 -20.28 -27.78
N GLU A 136 20.75 -21.08 -28.75
CA GLU A 136 21.18 -20.59 -30.07
C GLU A 136 20.01 -20.08 -30.95
N ASP A 137 18.83 -20.68 -30.82
CA ASP A 137 17.61 -20.31 -31.55
C ASP A 137 16.83 -19.16 -30.88
N VAL A 138 17.44 -18.44 -29.94
CA VAL A 138 16.85 -17.24 -29.31
C VAL A 138 17.62 -16.02 -29.78
N ASP A 139 16.97 -15.17 -30.57
CA ASP A 139 17.61 -14.00 -31.20
C ASP A 139 17.43 -12.72 -30.37
N ARG A 140 16.41 -12.68 -29.51
CA ARG A 140 16.00 -11.47 -28.79
C ARG A 140 15.48 -11.79 -27.40
N ILE A 141 15.67 -10.85 -26.47
CA ILE A 141 15.21 -10.96 -25.09
C ILE A 141 14.27 -9.80 -24.79
N ILE A 142 13.16 -10.07 -24.11
CA ILE A 142 12.22 -9.07 -23.60
C ILE A 142 12.23 -9.11 -22.07
N ASN A 143 12.60 -7.99 -21.45
CA ASN A 143 12.33 -7.75 -20.03
C ASN A 143 10.83 -7.45 -19.84
N ALA A 144 10.13 -8.39 -19.21
CA ALA A 144 8.71 -8.28 -18.85
C ALA A 144 8.49 -8.30 -17.32
N CYS A 145 9.48 -7.87 -16.54
CA CYS A 145 9.30 -7.60 -15.12
C CYS A 145 8.38 -6.39 -14.90
N ASP A 146 7.87 -6.22 -13.67
CA ASP A 146 6.92 -5.15 -13.34
C ASP A 146 7.47 -3.78 -13.78
N ALA A 147 6.60 -2.88 -14.26
CA ALA A 147 6.96 -1.60 -14.88
C ALA A 147 7.43 -0.56 -13.85
N GLY A 148 8.54 -0.85 -13.19
CA GLY A 148 9.00 -0.14 -12.01
C GLY A 148 10.45 -0.38 -11.65
N ARG A 149 10.92 0.38 -10.66
CA ARG A 149 12.32 0.37 -10.23
C ARG A 149 12.80 -1.03 -9.80
N GLU A 150 11.96 -1.77 -9.06
CA GLU A 150 12.33 -3.10 -8.60
C GLU A 150 12.33 -4.13 -9.74
N GLY A 151 11.40 -4.01 -10.69
CA GLY A 151 11.35 -4.86 -11.88
C GLY A 151 12.60 -4.70 -12.77
N GLU A 152 13.07 -3.47 -12.97
CA GLU A 152 14.33 -3.22 -13.67
C GLU A 152 15.52 -3.90 -12.97
N LEU A 153 15.60 -3.79 -11.64
CA LEU A 153 16.70 -4.36 -10.88
C LEU A 153 16.71 -5.89 -10.91
N ILE A 154 15.54 -6.53 -10.81
CA ILE A 154 15.40 -7.98 -10.91
C ILE A 154 15.98 -8.48 -12.22
N PHE A 155 15.57 -7.88 -13.34
CA PHE A 155 16.07 -8.27 -14.65
C PHE A 155 17.55 -7.96 -14.81
N ALA A 156 18.00 -6.76 -14.41
CA ALA A 156 19.38 -6.33 -14.54
C ALA A 156 20.36 -7.23 -13.77
N TYR A 157 20.06 -7.52 -12.50
CA TYR A 157 20.91 -8.42 -11.70
C TYR A 157 20.91 -9.86 -12.23
N LEU A 158 19.76 -10.35 -12.70
CA LEU A 158 19.68 -11.66 -13.33
C LEU A 158 20.56 -11.70 -14.58
N TYR A 159 20.41 -10.72 -15.48
CA TYR A 159 21.16 -10.64 -16.73
C TYR A 159 22.67 -10.53 -16.47
N GLU A 160 23.07 -9.65 -15.55
CA GLU A 160 24.46 -9.45 -15.14
C GLU A 160 25.05 -10.70 -14.50
N SER A 161 24.29 -11.44 -13.69
CA SER A 161 24.77 -12.70 -13.11
C SER A 161 25.06 -13.80 -14.15
N VAL A 162 24.50 -13.68 -15.36
CA VAL A 162 24.69 -14.63 -16.46
C VAL A 162 25.77 -14.16 -17.45
N PHE A 163 25.79 -12.87 -17.77
CA PHE A 163 26.65 -12.32 -18.83
C PHE A 163 27.79 -11.42 -18.32
N GLY A 164 27.80 -11.06 -17.04
CA GLY A 164 28.80 -10.20 -16.42
C GLY A 164 28.69 -8.72 -16.80
N VAL A 165 27.61 -8.33 -17.47
CA VAL A 165 27.34 -6.95 -17.92
C VAL A 165 25.89 -6.58 -17.65
N SER A 166 25.62 -5.30 -17.36
CA SER A 166 24.25 -4.79 -17.27
C SER A 166 23.58 -4.84 -18.66
N PRO A 167 22.26 -5.13 -18.74
CA PRO A 167 21.54 -5.15 -20.02
C PRO A 167 21.60 -3.79 -20.75
N SER A 168 21.77 -2.69 -20.01
CA SER A 168 21.91 -1.33 -20.57
C SER A 168 23.31 -1.03 -21.13
N ASN A 169 24.31 -1.86 -20.80
CA ASN A 169 25.72 -1.68 -21.22
C ASN A 169 26.11 -2.67 -22.34
N GLY A 170 25.12 -3.29 -22.97
CA GLY A 170 25.29 -4.28 -24.03
C GLY A 170 25.26 -5.72 -23.54
N GLY A 171 25.28 -6.64 -24.49
CA GLY A 171 25.27 -8.07 -24.24
C GLY A 171 25.17 -8.86 -25.54
N PRO A 172 25.17 -10.20 -25.49
CA PRO A 172 25.26 -11.02 -26.70
C PRO A 172 23.99 -10.98 -27.57
N LYS A 173 22.85 -10.54 -27.00
CA LYS A 173 21.55 -10.51 -27.68
C LYS A 173 20.83 -9.19 -27.37
N PRO A 174 20.10 -8.62 -28.35
CA PRO A 174 19.31 -7.41 -28.13
C PRO A 174 18.26 -7.62 -27.04
N VAL A 175 18.10 -6.61 -26.20
CA VAL A 175 17.15 -6.57 -25.10
C VAL A 175 16.13 -5.46 -25.36
N ASP A 176 14.86 -5.84 -25.38
CA ASP A 176 13.72 -4.92 -25.38
C ASP A 176 13.01 -4.94 -24.03
N ARG A 177 12.18 -3.93 -23.78
CA ARG A 177 11.48 -3.73 -22.53
C ARG A 177 9.97 -3.58 -22.75
N LEU A 178 9.20 -4.49 -22.13
CA LEU A 178 7.74 -4.44 -22.08
C LEU A 178 7.26 -3.60 -20.89
N TRP A 179 6.86 -2.35 -21.11
CA TRP A 179 6.47 -1.42 -20.04
C TRP A 179 4.94 -1.31 -19.91
N ILE A 180 4.33 -2.20 -19.12
CA ILE A 180 2.89 -2.22 -18.87
C ILE A 180 2.58 -2.29 -17.36
N SER A 181 1.57 -1.53 -16.93
CA SER A 181 1.04 -1.55 -15.54
C SER A 181 -0.30 -2.29 -15.42
N SER A 182 -0.90 -2.63 -16.55
CA SER A 182 -2.17 -3.36 -16.69
C SER A 182 -1.91 -4.74 -17.32
N MET A 183 -2.52 -5.78 -16.76
CA MET A 183 -2.41 -7.17 -17.23
C MET A 183 -3.61 -7.58 -18.11
N THR A 184 -4.40 -6.62 -18.62
CA THR A 184 -5.46 -6.95 -19.59
C THR A 184 -4.83 -7.47 -20.89
N LYS A 185 -5.53 -8.37 -21.59
CA LYS A 185 -5.02 -8.91 -22.87
C LYS A 185 -4.74 -7.82 -23.89
N GLN A 186 -5.56 -6.76 -23.89
CA GLN A 186 -5.37 -5.61 -24.76
C GLN A 186 -4.11 -4.83 -24.39
N ALA A 187 -3.93 -4.47 -23.10
CA ALA A 187 -2.74 -3.75 -22.66
C ALA A 187 -1.45 -4.54 -22.92
N ILE A 188 -1.48 -5.86 -22.75
CA ILE A 188 -0.34 -6.74 -23.10
C ILE A 188 -0.05 -6.63 -24.60
N ARG A 189 -1.03 -6.84 -25.48
CA ARG A 189 -0.82 -6.78 -26.94
C ARG A 189 -0.28 -5.43 -27.40
N GLU A 190 -0.91 -4.33 -26.97
CA GLU A 190 -0.44 -2.97 -27.27
C GLU A 190 0.97 -2.72 -26.72
N GLY A 191 1.31 -3.32 -25.56
CA GLY A 191 2.65 -3.25 -24.98
C GLY A 191 3.71 -3.96 -25.84
N PHE A 192 3.39 -5.11 -26.44
CA PHE A 192 4.30 -5.81 -27.37
C PHE A 192 4.47 -5.07 -28.70
N GLU A 193 3.47 -4.31 -29.15
CA GLU A 193 3.60 -3.44 -30.32
C GLU A 193 4.50 -2.21 -30.05
N LYS A 194 4.60 -1.80 -28.78
CA LYS A 194 5.32 -0.60 -28.33
C LYS A 194 6.49 -0.91 -27.40
N LEU A 195 7.21 -1.99 -27.70
CA LEU A 195 8.41 -2.36 -26.97
C LEU A 195 9.42 -1.21 -26.97
N ARG A 196 9.99 -0.97 -25.80
CA ARG A 196 11.03 0.05 -25.60
C ARG A 196 12.40 -0.57 -25.78
N PRO A 197 13.38 0.16 -26.33
CA PRO A 197 14.78 -0.25 -26.26
C PRO A 197 15.19 -0.50 -24.79
N GLY A 198 15.95 -1.56 -24.52
CA GLY A 198 16.33 -1.94 -23.15
C GLY A 198 17.15 -0.88 -22.41
N ASP A 199 17.91 -0.05 -23.12
CA ASP A 199 18.72 1.04 -22.59
C ASP A 199 17.91 2.29 -22.20
N GLN A 200 16.66 2.41 -22.67
CA GLN A 200 15.81 3.59 -22.41
C GLN A 200 15.56 3.80 -20.90
N LEU A 201 15.65 2.73 -20.09
CA LEU A 201 15.41 2.75 -18.64
C LEU A 201 16.68 2.64 -17.80
N GLN A 202 17.87 2.84 -18.39
CA GLN A 202 19.15 2.75 -17.68
C GLN A 202 19.19 3.62 -16.42
N ASN A 203 18.67 4.84 -16.46
CA ASN A 203 18.62 5.72 -15.29
C ASN A 203 17.77 5.14 -14.14
N LEU A 204 16.70 4.42 -14.48
CA LEU A 204 15.84 3.76 -13.48
C LEU A 204 16.55 2.54 -12.88
N GLU A 205 17.24 1.74 -13.71
CA GLU A 205 18.12 0.65 -13.27
C GLU A 205 19.20 1.18 -12.31
N MET A 206 19.92 2.24 -12.71
CA MET A 206 20.96 2.86 -11.89
C MET A 206 20.42 3.35 -10.55
N ALA A 207 19.25 3.99 -10.53
CA ALA A 207 18.61 4.43 -9.30
C ALA A 207 18.24 3.24 -8.38
N ALA A 208 17.80 2.11 -8.96
CA ALA A 208 17.50 0.88 -8.23
C ALA A 208 18.76 0.26 -7.61
N ARG A 209 19.82 0.16 -8.40
CA ARG A 209 21.13 -0.36 -8.01
C ARG A 209 21.75 0.48 -6.90
N SER A 210 21.83 1.80 -7.10
CA SER A 210 22.35 2.73 -6.08
C SER A 210 21.61 2.62 -4.75
N ARG A 211 20.28 2.40 -4.78
CA ARG A 211 19.51 2.15 -3.56
C ARG A 211 19.92 0.84 -2.88
N SER A 212 19.99 -0.25 -3.64
CA SER A 212 20.35 -1.58 -3.14
C SER A 212 21.74 -1.58 -2.51
N GLU A 213 22.72 -1.00 -3.20
CA GLU A 213 24.11 -0.89 -2.76
C GLU A 213 24.27 0.05 -1.57
N ALA A 214 23.58 1.19 -1.55
CA ALA A 214 23.61 2.10 -0.39
C ALA A 214 22.99 1.46 0.86
N ASP A 215 21.88 0.73 0.70
CA ASP A 215 21.25 0.00 1.81
C ASP A 215 22.17 -1.13 2.33
N TRP A 216 22.93 -1.79 1.45
CA TRP A 216 23.96 -2.75 1.85
C TRP A 216 25.12 -2.08 2.60
N LEU A 217 25.69 -1.00 2.05
CA LEU A 217 26.83 -0.29 2.66
C LEU A 217 26.48 0.24 4.05
N VAL A 218 25.34 0.91 4.19
CA VAL A 218 24.88 1.43 5.48
C VAL A 218 24.51 0.27 6.42
N GLY A 219 23.72 -0.68 5.93
CA GLY A 219 23.20 -1.79 6.73
C GLY A 219 24.30 -2.67 7.31
N MET A 220 25.21 -3.15 6.46
CA MET A 220 26.31 -4.03 6.87
C MET A 220 27.27 -3.31 7.83
N ASN A 221 27.71 -2.11 7.48
CA ASN A 221 28.70 -1.40 8.29
C ASN A 221 28.13 -0.90 9.61
N ALA A 222 26.97 -0.24 9.58
CA ALA A 222 26.38 0.31 10.80
C ALA A 222 25.92 -0.79 11.76
N THR A 223 25.31 -1.88 11.24
CA THR A 223 24.91 -3.02 12.09
C THR A 223 26.12 -3.69 12.73
N ARG A 224 27.20 -3.94 11.97
CA ARG A 224 28.42 -4.53 12.52
C ARG A 224 29.04 -3.63 13.59
N ALA A 225 29.19 -2.33 13.32
CA ALA A 225 29.74 -1.37 14.28
C ALA A 225 28.91 -1.29 15.57
N ALA A 226 27.58 -1.14 15.43
CA ALA A 226 26.66 -1.04 16.56
C ALA A 226 26.61 -2.33 17.38
N THR A 227 26.62 -3.49 16.71
CA THR A 227 26.63 -4.79 17.39
C THR A 227 27.94 -5.02 18.13
N ILE A 228 29.10 -4.68 17.56
CA ILE A 228 30.40 -4.81 18.25
C ILE A 228 30.42 -3.97 19.53
N ARG A 229 29.95 -2.71 19.46
CA ARG A 229 29.90 -1.81 20.64
C ARG A 229 28.81 -2.21 21.65
N GLY A 230 27.65 -2.63 21.18
CA GLY A 230 26.49 -2.98 22.00
C GLY A 230 26.45 -4.43 22.49
N ARG A 231 27.43 -5.26 22.11
CA ARG A 231 27.44 -6.71 22.39
C ARG A 231 27.30 -7.02 23.88
N ALA A 232 27.90 -6.18 24.73
CA ALA A 232 27.85 -6.34 26.18
C ALA A 232 26.49 -6.00 26.80
N TRP A 233 25.61 -5.26 26.10
CA TRP A 233 24.37 -4.72 26.66
C TRP A 233 23.10 -5.37 26.09
N VAL A 234 23.13 -5.85 24.85
CA VAL A 234 21.91 -6.29 24.13
C VAL A 234 21.84 -7.82 23.97
N GLY A 235 22.95 -8.53 24.20
CA GLY A 235 22.99 -10.01 24.06
C GLY A 235 22.75 -10.52 22.63
N GLY A 236 22.68 -9.64 21.62
CA GLY A 236 22.31 -9.96 20.25
C GLY A 236 22.71 -8.88 19.23
N VAL A 237 22.16 -8.98 18.02
CA VAL A 237 22.46 -8.06 16.91
C VAL A 237 21.73 -6.73 17.09
N VAL A 238 22.46 -5.63 16.98
CA VAL A 238 21.90 -4.27 16.93
C VAL A 238 21.80 -3.84 15.48
N SER A 239 20.67 -4.15 14.84
CA SER A 239 20.45 -3.82 13.43
C SER A 239 20.26 -2.32 13.23
N LEU A 240 21.08 -1.74 12.35
CA LEU A 240 20.94 -0.36 11.90
C LEU A 240 20.70 -0.35 10.39
N GLY A 241 19.89 0.58 9.93
CA GLY A 241 19.62 0.75 8.51
C GLY A 241 18.94 2.07 8.21
N ARG A 242 19.12 2.54 6.98
CA ARG A 242 18.69 3.87 6.52
C ARG A 242 17.18 4.13 6.66
N VAL A 243 16.35 3.09 6.73
CA VAL A 243 14.89 3.20 6.91
C VAL A 243 14.44 2.81 8.32
N GLN A 244 14.89 1.65 8.82
CA GLN A 244 14.47 1.16 10.15
C GLN A 244 14.92 2.08 11.29
N THR A 245 16.14 2.63 11.22
CA THR A 245 16.72 3.43 12.31
C THR A 245 16.02 4.78 12.44
N PRO A 246 15.78 5.56 11.37
CA PRO A 246 14.97 6.78 11.48
C PRO A 246 13.54 6.50 11.93
N THR A 247 12.94 5.39 11.50
CA THR A 247 11.60 4.99 11.93
C THR A 247 11.56 4.75 13.45
N LEU A 248 12.53 4.03 13.99
CA LEU A 248 12.68 3.84 15.43
C LEU A 248 12.96 5.18 16.15
N ALA A 249 13.81 6.04 15.58
CA ALA A 249 14.12 7.34 16.16
C ALA A 249 12.88 8.23 16.30
N MET A 250 11.94 8.18 15.34
CA MET A 250 10.66 8.88 15.45
C MET A 250 9.82 8.39 16.65
N ILE A 251 9.78 7.08 16.89
CA ILE A 251 9.05 6.47 18.01
C ILE A 251 9.73 6.88 19.33
N VAL A 252 11.05 6.76 19.42
CA VAL A 252 11.82 7.14 20.62
C VAL A 252 11.66 8.63 20.92
N LYS A 253 11.67 9.50 19.90
CA LYS A 253 11.44 10.94 20.06
C LYS A 253 10.05 11.20 20.66
N ARG A 254 8.99 10.57 20.12
CA ARG A 254 7.64 10.68 20.66
C ARG A 254 7.56 10.19 22.11
N GLU A 255 8.22 9.08 22.44
CA GLU A 255 8.20 8.59 23.82
C GLU A 255 8.90 9.54 24.79
N ARG A 256 10.02 10.16 24.37
CA ARG A 256 10.68 11.21 25.16
C ARG A 256 9.80 12.45 25.33
N GLU A 257 9.08 12.87 24.28
CA GLU A 257 8.10 13.96 24.36
C GLU A 257 7.00 13.64 25.40
N ILE A 258 6.50 12.40 25.42
CA ILE A 258 5.49 11.94 26.39
C ILE A 258 6.07 11.89 27.82
N GLN A 259 7.29 11.39 27.99
CA GLN A 259 7.93 11.30 29.31
C GLN A 259 8.27 12.67 29.91
N ALA A 260 8.64 13.64 29.07
CA ALA A 260 8.94 15.00 29.49
C ALA A 260 7.69 15.88 29.62
N PHE A 261 6.51 15.39 29.22
CA PHE A 261 5.28 16.17 29.26
C PHE A 261 4.80 16.38 30.69
N VAL A 262 4.57 17.65 31.04
CA VAL A 262 3.94 18.05 32.30
C VAL A 262 2.54 18.53 31.96
N ALA A 263 1.52 17.88 32.54
CA ALA A 263 0.14 18.27 32.34
C ALA A 263 -0.12 19.65 32.96
N GLU A 264 -0.80 20.50 32.21
CA GLU A 264 -1.20 21.84 32.62
C GLU A 264 -2.73 21.87 32.76
N PRO A 265 -3.26 22.34 33.89
CA PRO A 265 -4.69 22.48 34.07
C PRO A 265 -5.24 23.61 33.19
N TYR A 266 -6.42 23.39 32.64
CA TYR A 266 -7.20 24.42 31.97
C TYR A 266 -8.69 24.21 32.21
N ARG A 267 -9.46 25.29 32.15
CA ARG A 267 -10.93 25.22 32.23
C ARG A 267 -11.55 25.57 30.89
N LEU A 268 -12.63 24.87 30.56
CA LEU A 268 -13.56 25.23 29.50
C LEU A 268 -14.83 25.77 30.14
N VAL A 269 -15.44 26.80 29.57
CA VAL A 269 -16.74 27.32 30.04
C VAL A 269 -17.81 26.99 29.02
N HIS A 270 -18.92 26.44 29.51
CA HIS A 270 -20.07 26.03 28.72
C HIS A 270 -21.31 26.82 29.16
N GLY A 271 -22.09 27.29 28.19
CA GLY A 271 -23.37 27.94 28.42
C GLY A 271 -24.48 27.20 27.68
N THR A 272 -25.62 27.00 28.34
CA THR A 272 -26.88 26.55 27.73
C THR A 272 -27.82 27.75 27.63
N PHE A 273 -28.39 27.97 26.46
CA PHE A 273 -29.27 29.10 26.17
C PHE A 273 -30.73 28.63 25.99
N ASP A 274 -31.70 29.53 26.06
CA ASP A 274 -33.11 29.31 25.69
C ASP A 274 -33.49 30.18 24.47
N PRO A 275 -34.02 29.63 23.35
CA PRO A 275 -34.34 28.20 23.10
C PRO A 275 -33.14 27.27 23.27
N ARG A 276 -33.36 25.99 23.63
CA ARG A 276 -32.28 25.10 24.13
C ARG A 276 -31.17 24.83 23.11
N TYR A 277 -29.97 25.39 23.32
CA TYR A 277 -28.73 25.02 22.63
C TYR A 277 -27.50 25.28 23.53
N ALA A 278 -26.39 24.57 23.28
CA ALA A 278 -25.16 24.69 24.07
C ALA A 278 -24.06 25.43 23.29
N GLY A 279 -23.33 26.31 23.95
CA GLY A 279 -22.17 27.02 23.40
C GLY A 279 -20.95 26.88 24.31
N MET A 280 -19.77 26.93 23.70
CA MET A 280 -18.51 26.96 24.42
C MET A 280 -17.93 28.37 24.35
N TRP A 281 -17.51 28.90 25.50
CA TRP A 281 -16.89 30.21 25.60
C TRP A 281 -15.61 30.28 24.77
N PHE A 282 -15.31 31.46 24.23
CA PHE A 282 -14.04 31.72 23.56
C PHE A 282 -13.64 33.21 23.63
N GLU A 283 -12.34 33.45 23.52
CA GLU A 283 -11.74 34.78 23.37
C GLU A 283 -10.73 34.75 22.22
N GLY A 284 -11.02 35.51 21.15
CA GLY A 284 -10.29 35.39 19.88
C GLY A 284 -10.44 33.99 19.27
N ASP A 285 -9.34 33.24 19.21
CA ASP A 285 -9.30 31.84 18.75
C ASP A 285 -9.19 30.83 19.90
N GLU A 286 -9.01 31.29 21.14
CA GLU A 286 -8.78 30.43 22.30
C GLU A 286 -10.09 30.08 23.01
N THR A 287 -10.24 28.82 23.42
CA THR A 287 -11.40 28.33 24.17
C THR A 287 -11.01 27.86 25.57
N ARG A 288 -9.71 27.74 25.84
CA ARG A 288 -9.15 27.20 27.08
C ARG A 288 -8.62 28.33 27.95
N ILE A 289 -9.01 28.32 29.21
CA ILE A 289 -8.49 29.24 30.23
C ILE A 289 -7.35 28.54 30.96
N PHE A 290 -6.12 29.00 30.73
CA PHE A 290 -4.91 28.53 31.42
C PHE A 290 -4.50 29.50 32.53
N GLY A 291 -3.87 28.98 33.57
CA GLY A 291 -3.29 29.77 34.67
C GLY A 291 -4.31 30.41 35.61
N ALA A 292 -5.08 31.38 35.13
CA ALA A 292 -6.11 32.12 35.88
C ALA A 292 -7.45 31.37 35.85
N LEU A 293 -7.49 30.20 36.49
CA LEU A 293 -8.65 29.31 36.45
C LEU A 293 -9.90 29.92 37.10
N GLU A 294 -9.74 30.86 38.02
CA GLU A 294 -10.82 31.62 38.66
C GLU A 294 -11.63 32.43 37.64
N ARG A 295 -11.02 32.84 36.52
CA ARG A 295 -11.73 33.53 35.41
C ARG A 295 -12.91 32.70 34.89
N ALA A 296 -12.80 31.38 34.89
CA ALA A 296 -13.91 30.52 34.47
C ALA A 296 -15.12 30.63 35.42
N GLU A 297 -14.88 30.76 36.73
CA GLU A 297 -15.93 30.95 37.74
C GLU A 297 -16.57 32.33 37.61
N GLU A 298 -15.75 33.36 37.38
CA GLU A 298 -16.21 34.73 37.13
C GLU A 298 -17.11 34.80 35.90
N ILE A 299 -16.72 34.17 34.78
CA ILE A 299 -17.54 34.10 33.56
C ILE A 299 -18.86 33.40 33.84
N VAL A 300 -18.85 32.23 34.49
CA VAL A 300 -20.08 31.48 34.82
C VAL A 300 -21.03 32.34 35.68
N ALA A 301 -20.52 33.00 36.72
CA ALA A 301 -21.31 33.87 37.57
C ALA A 301 -21.84 35.11 36.83
N LYS A 302 -21.06 35.66 35.89
CA LYS A 302 -21.43 36.83 35.09
C LYS A 302 -22.60 36.53 34.15
N VAL A 303 -22.63 35.35 33.53
CA VAL A 303 -23.59 35.03 32.45
C VAL A 303 -24.83 34.27 32.93
N LEU A 304 -24.75 33.51 34.02
CA LEU A 304 -25.84 32.65 34.47
C LEU A 304 -27.13 33.44 34.76
N GLY A 305 -28.23 33.03 34.13
CA GLY A 305 -29.56 33.62 34.30
C GLY A 305 -29.77 34.95 33.58
N LYS A 306 -28.76 35.46 32.87
CA LYS A 306 -28.79 36.73 32.12
C LYS A 306 -29.31 36.55 30.71
N ASP A 307 -29.84 37.63 30.17
CA ASP A 307 -30.20 37.73 28.76
C ASP A 307 -28.95 38.07 27.94
N GLY A 308 -28.89 37.50 26.75
CA GLY A 308 -27.88 37.71 25.75
C GLY A 308 -28.49 37.95 24.38
N VAL A 309 -27.62 38.15 23.40
CA VAL A 309 -27.99 38.38 22.02
C VAL A 309 -27.23 37.43 21.10
N VAL A 310 -27.91 36.89 20.11
CA VAL A 310 -27.27 36.19 18.99
C VAL A 310 -26.53 37.23 18.15
N GLU A 311 -25.21 37.33 18.34
CA GLU A 311 -24.35 38.29 17.64
C GLU A 311 -24.22 37.94 16.15
N SER A 312 -24.13 36.65 15.83
CA SER A 312 -24.11 36.17 14.44
C SER A 312 -24.60 34.73 14.29
N VAL A 313 -25.17 34.44 13.13
CA VAL A 313 -25.52 33.09 12.66
C VAL A 313 -24.94 32.92 11.26
N GLU A 314 -23.98 32.02 11.11
CA GLU A 314 -23.38 31.69 9.83
C GLU A 314 -23.71 30.26 9.43
N ARG A 315 -24.41 30.08 8.31
CA ARG A 315 -24.68 28.76 7.73
C ARG A 315 -23.90 28.59 6.44
N LYS A 316 -23.01 27.59 6.41
CA LYS A 316 -22.19 27.24 5.24
C LYS A 316 -22.53 25.84 4.77
N GLU A 317 -22.89 25.71 3.50
CA GLU A 317 -22.93 24.40 2.86
C GLU A 317 -21.52 23.94 2.50
N GLN A 318 -21.21 22.69 2.84
CA GLN A 318 -19.95 22.05 2.55
C GLN A 318 -20.19 20.73 1.84
N SER A 319 -19.28 20.42 0.91
CA SER A 319 -19.32 19.19 0.13
C SER A 319 -18.06 18.38 0.40
N GLU A 320 -18.24 17.10 0.73
CA GLU A 320 -17.16 16.16 0.96
C GLU A 320 -17.19 15.05 -0.06
N ARG A 321 -16.15 15.00 -0.88
CA ARG A 321 -16.00 13.96 -1.89
C ARG A 321 -15.47 12.66 -1.27
N ALA A 322 -15.85 11.53 -1.85
CA ALA A 322 -15.31 10.23 -1.46
C ALA A 322 -13.77 10.23 -1.48
N PRO A 323 -13.11 9.59 -0.50
CA PRO A 323 -11.69 9.29 -0.58
C PRO A 323 -11.37 8.48 -1.84
N LEU A 324 -10.20 8.69 -2.43
CA LEU A 324 -9.74 7.92 -3.60
C LEU A 324 -9.65 6.42 -3.26
N LEU A 325 -9.55 5.59 -4.30
CA LEU A 325 -9.32 4.15 -4.21
C LEU A 325 -8.10 3.81 -3.33
N TYR A 326 -8.04 2.57 -2.87
CA TYR A 326 -6.98 2.14 -1.97
C TYR A 326 -5.66 1.93 -2.71
N ASP A 327 -4.59 2.47 -2.12
CA ASP A 327 -3.26 1.89 -2.18
C ASP A 327 -3.08 0.98 -0.95
N LEU A 328 -1.95 0.26 -0.85
CA LEU A 328 -1.70 -0.61 0.31
C LEU A 328 -1.69 0.18 1.62
N THR A 329 -1.12 1.39 1.61
CA THR A 329 -0.95 2.20 2.81
C THR A 329 -2.29 2.65 3.38
N SER A 330 -3.19 3.17 2.54
CA SER A 330 -4.52 3.62 2.96
C SER A 330 -5.42 2.44 3.36
N LEU A 331 -5.29 1.28 2.70
CA LEU A 331 -5.98 0.06 3.11
C LEU A 331 -5.54 -0.39 4.52
N GLN A 332 -4.22 -0.43 4.77
CA GLN A 332 -3.66 -0.75 6.08
C GLN A 332 -4.11 0.23 7.17
N ARG A 333 -4.18 1.53 6.86
CA ARG A 333 -4.66 2.54 7.82
C ARG A 333 -6.13 2.37 8.18
N ASP A 334 -6.99 2.12 7.18
CA ASP A 334 -8.42 1.92 7.43
C ASP A 334 -8.69 0.60 8.14
N ALA A 335 -7.96 -0.48 7.79
CA ALA A 335 -8.05 -1.77 8.48
C ALA A 335 -7.54 -1.69 9.92
N ASN A 336 -6.47 -0.95 10.18
CA ASN A 336 -5.99 -0.72 11.54
C ASN A 336 -6.99 0.09 12.37
N ARG A 337 -7.52 1.20 11.81
CA ARG A 337 -8.51 2.03 12.51
C ARG A 337 -9.80 1.27 12.83
N ARG A 338 -10.30 0.45 11.89
CA ARG A 338 -11.59 -0.24 12.05
C ARG A 338 -11.50 -1.56 12.80
N TYR A 339 -10.39 -2.28 12.68
CA TYR A 339 -10.28 -3.66 13.15
C TYR A 339 -9.03 -3.94 14.00
N GLY A 340 -8.18 -2.94 14.25
CA GLY A 340 -6.91 -3.12 14.96
C GLY A 340 -5.89 -3.96 14.19
N PHE A 341 -6.06 -4.15 12.87
CA PHE A 341 -5.15 -4.97 12.07
C PHE A 341 -3.77 -4.34 11.99
N SER A 342 -2.72 -5.16 12.09
CA SER A 342 -1.38 -4.72 11.72
C SER A 342 -1.27 -4.60 10.19
N ALA A 343 -0.28 -3.84 9.74
CA ALA A 343 0.08 -3.69 8.33
C ALA A 343 0.35 -5.07 7.69
N ARG A 344 1.05 -5.96 8.41
CA ARG A 344 1.33 -7.33 7.98
C ARG A 344 0.07 -8.18 7.86
N ARG A 345 -0.82 -8.13 8.85
CA ARG A 345 -2.09 -8.89 8.83
C ARG A 345 -2.97 -8.46 7.66
N THR A 346 -3.08 -7.15 7.43
CA THR A 346 -3.83 -6.59 6.28
C THR A 346 -3.23 -7.04 4.95
N LEU A 347 -1.90 -6.97 4.79
CA LEU A 347 -1.24 -7.41 3.57
C LEU A 347 -1.43 -8.91 3.32
N GLN A 348 -1.37 -9.74 4.37
CA GLN A 348 -1.56 -11.18 4.23
C GLN A 348 -2.97 -11.52 3.73
N ALA A 349 -4.01 -10.90 4.31
CA ALA A 349 -5.39 -11.07 3.85
C ALA A 349 -5.58 -10.56 2.41
N ALA A 350 -5.04 -9.38 2.09
CA ALA A 350 -5.10 -8.83 0.74
C ALA A 350 -4.36 -9.72 -0.30
N GLN A 351 -3.19 -10.26 0.06
CA GLN A 351 -2.44 -11.17 -0.81
C GLN A 351 -3.21 -12.46 -1.06
N SER A 352 -3.87 -13.00 -0.03
CA SER A 352 -4.72 -14.20 -0.15
C SER A 352 -5.94 -13.95 -1.05
N LEU A 353 -6.60 -12.80 -0.91
CA LEU A 353 -7.67 -12.37 -1.80
C LEU A 353 -7.21 -12.24 -3.26
N TYR A 354 -5.99 -11.74 -3.49
CA TYR A 354 -5.42 -11.58 -4.84
C TYR A 354 -4.99 -12.91 -5.47
N GLU A 355 -4.13 -13.69 -4.80
CA GLU A 355 -3.53 -14.89 -5.39
C GLU A 355 -4.43 -16.11 -5.32
N GLY A 356 -5.12 -16.29 -4.18
CA GLY A 356 -5.94 -17.46 -3.91
C GLY A 356 -7.34 -17.30 -4.48
N LYS A 357 -8.01 -16.20 -4.12
CA LYS A 357 -9.42 -15.97 -4.47
C LYS A 357 -9.61 -15.18 -5.77
N LYS A 358 -8.56 -14.49 -6.25
CA LYS A 358 -8.63 -13.55 -7.39
C LYS A 358 -9.73 -12.49 -7.25
N ALA A 359 -10.09 -12.16 -6.01
CA ALA A 359 -11.23 -11.29 -5.69
C ALA A 359 -10.87 -9.79 -5.73
N ILE A 360 -9.59 -9.47 -5.57
CA ILE A 360 -9.08 -8.09 -5.67
C ILE A 360 -7.88 -8.03 -6.60
N THR A 361 -7.55 -6.84 -7.06
CA THR A 361 -6.36 -6.55 -7.86
C THR A 361 -5.10 -6.50 -7.01
N TYR A 362 -3.92 -6.39 -7.64
CA TYR A 362 -2.63 -6.54 -6.96
C TYR A 362 -2.47 -5.60 -5.75
N PRO A 363 -2.30 -6.13 -4.52
CA PRO A 363 -2.45 -5.33 -3.31
C PRO A 363 -1.19 -4.57 -2.91
N ARG A 364 -0.04 -4.78 -3.57
CA ARG A 364 1.22 -4.08 -3.26
C ARG A 364 1.46 -2.89 -4.18
N THR A 365 0.43 -2.06 -4.29
CA THR A 365 0.44 -0.83 -5.08
C THR A 365 0.56 0.40 -4.20
N SER A 366 1.26 1.42 -4.72
CA SER A 366 1.31 2.79 -4.20
C SER A 366 0.29 3.71 -4.87
N SER A 367 -0.32 3.28 -5.98
CA SER A 367 -1.27 4.11 -6.72
C SER A 367 -2.67 4.03 -6.14
N ARG A 368 -3.38 5.16 -6.24
CA ARG A 368 -4.80 5.31 -5.91
C ARG A 368 -5.64 5.61 -7.15
N PHE A 369 -5.05 5.40 -8.33
CA PHE A 369 -5.64 5.67 -9.65
C PHE A 369 -5.71 4.39 -10.49
N LEU A 370 -6.58 4.40 -11.49
CA LEU A 370 -6.75 3.38 -12.52
C LEU A 370 -6.31 3.95 -13.87
N SER A 371 -5.94 3.06 -14.79
CA SER A 371 -5.63 3.40 -16.17
C SER A 371 -6.89 3.43 -17.03
N GLY A 372 -6.83 4.12 -18.16
CA GLY A 372 -7.97 4.30 -19.07
C GLY A 372 -8.48 2.99 -19.67
N ASP A 373 -7.60 2.02 -19.90
CA ASP A 373 -7.94 0.70 -20.46
C ASP A 373 -8.82 -0.14 -19.53
N MET A 374 -8.85 0.18 -18.23
CA MET A 374 -9.68 -0.53 -17.25
C MET A 374 -11.13 -0.05 -17.19
N VAL A 375 -11.45 1.10 -17.82
CA VAL A 375 -12.78 1.71 -17.77
C VAL A 375 -13.91 0.75 -18.20
N PRO A 376 -13.76 -0.04 -19.28
CA PRO A 376 -14.79 -1.01 -19.68
C PRO A 376 -15.09 -2.09 -18.62
N GLN A 377 -14.16 -2.36 -17.70
CA GLN A 377 -14.31 -3.39 -16.68
C GLN A 377 -15.02 -2.88 -15.41
N LEU A 378 -15.15 -1.56 -15.21
CA LEU A 378 -15.67 -1.02 -13.95
C LEU A 378 -17.14 -1.38 -13.69
N LYS A 379 -17.99 -1.35 -14.72
CA LYS A 379 -19.39 -1.79 -14.58
C LYS A 379 -19.48 -3.31 -14.36
N PRO A 380 -18.79 -4.16 -15.14
CA PRO A 380 -18.66 -5.59 -14.82
C PRO A 380 -18.19 -5.87 -13.39
N THR A 381 -17.19 -5.15 -12.87
CA THR A 381 -16.75 -5.26 -11.47
C THR A 381 -17.84 -4.83 -10.48
N ALA A 382 -18.67 -3.83 -10.79
CA ALA A 382 -19.81 -3.49 -9.93
C ALA A 382 -20.90 -4.57 -9.98
N GLU A 383 -21.11 -5.22 -11.12
CA GLU A 383 -22.07 -6.31 -11.32
C GLU A 383 -21.77 -7.50 -10.42
N THR A 384 -20.49 -7.87 -10.22
CA THR A 384 -20.10 -8.97 -9.31
C THR A 384 -20.42 -8.68 -7.84
N LEU A 385 -20.58 -7.41 -7.47
CA LEU A 385 -20.95 -6.99 -6.13
C LEU A 385 -22.47 -6.96 -5.91
N ARG A 386 -23.28 -6.88 -6.98
CA ARG A 386 -24.74 -6.79 -6.90
C ARG A 386 -25.41 -7.97 -6.16
N PRO A 387 -24.97 -9.23 -6.32
CA PRO A 387 -25.58 -10.36 -5.60
C PRO A 387 -25.38 -10.29 -4.08
N ILE A 388 -24.30 -9.67 -3.62
CA ILE A 388 -23.91 -9.58 -2.21
C ILE A 388 -24.77 -8.53 -1.50
N LYS A 389 -25.56 -8.96 -0.51
CA LYS A 389 -26.58 -8.13 0.15
C LYS A 389 -26.01 -6.80 0.67
N GLU A 390 -24.81 -6.83 1.24
CA GLU A 390 -24.14 -5.69 1.86
C GLU A 390 -23.70 -4.60 0.85
N TYR A 391 -23.57 -4.96 -0.43
CA TYR A 391 -23.07 -4.07 -1.50
C TYR A 391 -24.12 -3.74 -2.56
N ARG A 392 -25.23 -4.50 -2.59
CA ARG A 392 -26.29 -4.42 -3.60
C ARG A 392 -26.72 -3.00 -3.94
N ALA A 393 -27.13 -2.21 -2.95
CA ALA A 393 -27.65 -0.86 -3.20
C ALA A 393 -26.59 0.06 -3.86
N GLY A 394 -25.33 -0.03 -3.41
CA GLY A 394 -24.24 0.73 -4.00
C GLY A 394 -23.89 0.25 -5.42
N ALA A 395 -23.94 -1.07 -5.66
CA ALA A 395 -23.72 -1.65 -6.98
C ALA A 395 -24.82 -1.25 -7.97
N GLU A 396 -26.10 -1.37 -7.58
CA GLU A 396 -27.25 -0.96 -8.39
C GLU A 396 -27.18 0.52 -8.78
N TYR A 397 -26.77 1.39 -7.85
CA TYR A 397 -26.53 2.81 -8.16
C TYR A 397 -25.46 2.96 -9.26
N VAL A 398 -24.30 2.32 -9.11
CA VAL A 398 -23.19 2.40 -10.08
C VAL A 398 -23.60 1.88 -11.46
N LEU A 399 -24.37 0.79 -11.51
CA LEU A 399 -24.83 0.17 -12.75
C LEU A 399 -25.86 1.06 -13.48
N ALA A 400 -26.72 1.76 -12.73
CA ALA A 400 -27.75 2.65 -13.24
C ALA A 400 -27.20 3.97 -13.82
N LEU A 401 -25.94 4.35 -13.52
CA LEU A 401 -25.32 5.54 -14.11
C LEU A 401 -25.07 5.34 -15.61
N ASP A 402 -25.54 6.23 -16.47
CA ASP A 402 -25.24 6.20 -17.91
C ASP A 402 -23.73 6.28 -18.16
N GLN A 403 -23.05 7.18 -17.43
CA GLN A 403 -21.59 7.35 -17.45
C GLN A 403 -21.03 7.43 -16.03
N LEU A 404 -19.91 6.75 -15.79
CA LEU A 404 -19.21 6.80 -14.51
C LEU A 404 -18.43 8.13 -14.35
N PRO A 405 -18.37 8.73 -13.15
CA PRO A 405 -17.57 9.92 -12.89
C PRO A 405 -16.08 9.59 -12.70
N LEU A 406 -15.34 9.43 -13.81
CA LEU A 406 -13.99 8.85 -13.81
C LEU A 406 -12.85 9.81 -13.45
N ALA A 407 -13.03 11.13 -13.62
CA ALA A 407 -11.94 12.12 -13.61
C ALA A 407 -11.07 12.15 -12.33
N ARG A 408 -11.59 11.65 -11.20
CA ARG A 408 -10.84 11.59 -9.93
C ARG A 408 -10.03 10.32 -9.75
N VAL A 409 -10.43 9.23 -10.40
CA VAL A 409 -9.87 7.89 -10.16
C VAL A 409 -9.18 7.31 -11.38
N VAL A 410 -9.48 7.78 -12.60
CA VAL A 410 -8.78 7.35 -13.83
C VAL A 410 -7.79 8.44 -14.24
N ASN A 411 -6.50 8.09 -14.25
CA ASN A 411 -5.43 8.97 -14.69
C ASN A 411 -4.16 8.15 -14.96
N ASP A 412 -3.88 7.83 -16.22
CA ASP A 412 -2.73 7.00 -16.62
C ASP A 412 -1.39 7.58 -16.14
N ALA A 413 -1.24 8.91 -16.10
CA ALA A 413 -0.02 9.57 -15.63
C ALA A 413 0.20 9.46 -14.10
N LYS A 414 -0.82 9.00 -13.35
CA LYS A 414 -0.73 8.76 -11.90
C LYS A 414 -0.81 7.27 -11.54
N VAL A 415 -0.82 6.40 -12.55
CA VAL A 415 -0.58 4.98 -12.39
C VAL A 415 0.93 4.78 -12.44
N ASP A 416 1.48 4.22 -11.36
CA ASP A 416 2.90 3.87 -11.27
C ASP A 416 3.07 2.45 -11.85
N ASP A 417 3.94 1.63 -11.27
CA ASP A 417 4.08 0.20 -11.62
C ASP A 417 2.75 -0.58 -11.62
N HIS A 418 1.80 -0.17 -10.76
CA HIS A 418 0.50 -0.81 -10.58
C HIS A 418 -0.61 0.24 -10.35
N HIS A 419 -1.85 -0.12 -10.68
CA HIS A 419 -3.05 0.67 -10.41
C HIS A 419 -3.59 0.43 -8.99
N ALA A 420 -4.69 1.09 -8.62
CA ALA A 420 -5.32 0.97 -7.30
C ALA A 420 -5.91 -0.43 -7.02
N ILE A 421 -6.06 -0.73 -5.72
CA ILE A 421 -6.72 -1.96 -5.23
C ILE A 421 -8.23 -1.82 -5.39
N ILE A 422 -8.81 -2.64 -6.26
CA ILE A 422 -10.25 -2.74 -6.52
C ILE A 422 -10.69 -4.22 -6.53
N PRO A 423 -11.99 -4.53 -6.40
CA PRO A 423 -12.50 -5.86 -6.70
C PRO A 423 -12.26 -6.23 -8.17
N THR A 424 -12.35 -7.51 -8.50
CA THR A 424 -12.27 -7.99 -9.88
C THR A 424 -13.66 -8.21 -10.48
N ASP A 425 -13.72 -8.43 -11.79
CA ASP A 425 -14.92 -8.79 -12.55
C ASP A 425 -15.24 -10.30 -12.51
N ILE A 426 -14.70 -11.02 -11.53
CA ILE A 426 -14.97 -12.44 -11.28
C ILE A 426 -15.97 -12.56 -10.14
N ASP A 427 -16.92 -13.49 -10.22
CA ASP A 427 -17.85 -13.75 -9.13
C ASP A 427 -17.11 -14.06 -7.82
N HIS A 428 -17.60 -13.45 -6.73
CA HIS A 428 -16.99 -13.56 -5.42
C HIS A 428 -17.85 -14.43 -4.51
N ASP A 429 -17.37 -15.65 -4.22
CA ASP A 429 -17.94 -16.46 -3.15
C ASP A 429 -17.40 -15.97 -1.80
N VAL A 430 -18.13 -15.02 -1.20
CA VAL A 430 -17.75 -14.37 0.06
C VAL A 430 -17.86 -15.29 1.28
N ASP A 431 -18.62 -16.38 1.19
CA ASP A 431 -18.73 -17.39 2.26
C ASP A 431 -17.45 -18.21 2.39
N ASP A 432 -16.69 -18.27 1.31
CA ASP A 432 -15.42 -18.96 1.18
C ASP A 432 -14.24 -18.17 1.75
N PHE A 433 -14.47 -16.93 2.21
CA PHE A 433 -13.46 -16.03 2.76
C PHE A 433 -13.31 -16.24 4.27
N THR A 434 -12.06 -16.25 4.73
CA THR A 434 -11.75 -16.14 6.16
C THR A 434 -12.26 -14.81 6.73
N PRO A 435 -12.44 -14.68 8.06
CA PRO A 435 -12.90 -13.44 8.67
C PRO A 435 -12.04 -12.21 8.32
N ASP A 436 -10.73 -12.39 8.18
CA ASP A 436 -9.80 -11.31 7.82
C ASP A 436 -9.93 -10.92 6.34
N GLU A 437 -10.04 -11.90 5.45
CA GLU A 437 -10.29 -11.69 4.02
C GLU A 437 -11.61 -10.97 3.81
N ARG A 438 -12.69 -11.39 4.48
CA ARG A 438 -14.00 -10.73 4.37
C ARG A 438 -13.95 -9.27 4.82
N ARG A 439 -13.25 -8.97 5.92
CA ARG A 439 -13.07 -7.58 6.40
C ARG A 439 -12.26 -6.72 5.44
N VAL A 440 -11.17 -7.25 4.87
CA VAL A 440 -10.36 -6.51 3.90
C VAL A 440 -11.11 -6.31 2.58
N PHE A 441 -11.80 -7.34 2.10
CA PHE A 441 -12.64 -7.25 0.90
C PHE A 441 -13.76 -6.21 1.07
N ASP A 442 -14.42 -6.18 2.24
CA ASP A 442 -15.46 -5.18 2.54
C ASP A 442 -14.96 -3.74 2.42
N LEU A 443 -13.76 -3.45 2.92
CA LEU A 443 -13.15 -2.13 2.74
C LEU A 443 -12.99 -1.82 1.24
N VAL A 444 -12.37 -2.73 0.50
CA VAL A 444 -12.06 -2.55 -0.94
C VAL A 444 -13.35 -2.37 -1.75
N ALA A 445 -14.35 -3.23 -1.55
CA ALA A 445 -15.62 -3.19 -2.26
C ALA A 445 -16.40 -1.89 -1.97
N ARG A 446 -16.53 -1.49 -0.70
CA ARG A 446 -17.22 -0.23 -0.35
C ARG A 446 -16.48 0.98 -0.88
N ARG A 447 -15.15 1.00 -0.83
CA ARG A 447 -14.36 2.11 -1.37
C ARG A 447 -14.52 2.22 -2.89
N PHE A 448 -14.52 1.10 -3.60
CA PHE A 448 -14.76 1.03 -5.03
C PHE A 448 -16.15 1.58 -5.41
N LEU A 449 -17.20 1.18 -4.71
CA LEU A 449 -18.55 1.71 -4.98
C LEU A 449 -18.68 3.19 -4.62
N ALA A 450 -18.11 3.61 -3.50
CA ALA A 450 -18.20 4.98 -2.98
C ALA A 450 -17.58 6.02 -3.90
N VAL A 451 -16.53 5.71 -4.66
CA VAL A 451 -15.87 6.71 -5.54
C VAL A 451 -16.75 7.18 -6.69
N PHE A 452 -17.78 6.42 -7.05
CA PHE A 452 -18.73 6.78 -8.13
C PHE A 452 -19.99 7.50 -7.62
N HIS A 453 -20.18 7.58 -6.31
CA HIS A 453 -21.31 8.26 -5.70
C HIS A 453 -21.07 9.77 -5.59
N PRO A 454 -22.13 10.59 -5.50
CA PRO A 454 -21.99 12.02 -5.34
C PRO A 454 -21.32 12.36 -4.00
N PRO A 455 -20.72 13.57 -3.89
CA PRO A 455 -20.20 14.05 -2.63
C PRO A 455 -21.28 14.07 -1.54
N ALA A 456 -20.89 13.81 -0.30
CA ALA A 456 -21.77 14.08 0.83
C ALA A 456 -21.90 15.60 1.01
N ARG A 457 -23.08 16.11 1.34
CA ARG A 457 -23.36 17.54 1.58
C ARG A 457 -23.83 17.76 3.00
N TYR A 458 -23.26 18.77 3.64
CA TYR A 458 -23.55 19.18 5.01
C TYR A 458 -23.88 20.66 5.06
N ALA A 459 -24.80 21.04 5.93
CA ALA A 459 -24.92 22.41 6.41
C ALA A 459 -24.20 22.50 7.76
N ARG A 460 -23.14 23.31 7.84
CA ARG A 460 -22.52 23.70 9.10
C ARG A 460 -23.04 25.06 9.52
N THR A 461 -23.62 25.12 10.70
CA THR A 461 -24.11 26.34 11.32
C THR A 461 -23.18 26.71 12.47
N THR A 462 -22.66 27.93 12.47
CA THR A 462 -21.92 28.51 13.60
C THR A 462 -22.73 29.68 14.14
N VAL A 463 -23.02 29.65 15.43
CA VAL A 463 -23.73 30.72 16.14
C VAL A 463 -22.79 31.31 17.18
N ILE A 464 -22.71 32.64 17.21
CA ILE A 464 -22.02 33.38 18.27
C ILE A 464 -23.09 34.06 19.13
N THR A 465 -23.11 33.71 20.41
CA THR A 465 -24.01 34.31 21.41
C THR A 465 -23.18 35.18 22.35
N LEU A 466 -23.60 36.42 22.56
CA LEU A 466 -22.98 37.39 23.45
C LEU A 466 -23.84 37.57 24.70
N VAL A 467 -23.27 37.33 25.89
CA VAL A 467 -23.91 37.56 27.18
C VAL A 467 -22.96 38.36 28.06
N GLU A 468 -23.37 39.56 28.50
CA GLU A 468 -22.55 40.39 29.40
C GLU A 468 -21.08 40.48 28.92
N GLU A 469 -20.85 40.82 27.64
CA GLU A 469 -19.53 40.92 26.98
C GLU A 469 -18.79 39.58 26.72
N GLU A 470 -19.29 38.46 27.23
CA GLU A 470 -18.71 37.13 27.03
C GLU A 470 -19.30 36.43 25.81
N ARG A 471 -18.46 35.85 24.95
CA ARG A 471 -18.88 35.21 23.70
C ARG A 471 -18.85 33.69 23.81
N PHE A 472 -19.91 33.07 23.33
CA PHE A 472 -20.06 31.63 23.23
C PHE A 472 -20.27 31.21 21.78
N ARG A 473 -19.54 30.16 21.37
CA ARG A 473 -19.62 29.58 20.04
C ARG A 473 -20.36 28.26 20.09
N THR A 474 -21.41 28.14 19.29
CA THR A 474 -22.14 26.90 19.04
C THR A 474 -21.88 26.48 17.60
N ARG A 475 -21.54 25.20 17.39
CA ARG A 475 -21.38 24.60 16.06
C ARG A 475 -22.34 23.44 15.92
N GLY A 476 -23.02 23.37 14.78
CA GLY A 476 -23.95 22.31 14.44
C GLY A 476 -23.71 21.84 13.03
N LYS A 477 -23.91 20.55 12.79
CA LYS A 477 -23.74 19.93 11.47
C LYS A 477 -24.97 19.10 11.13
N VAL A 478 -25.63 19.46 10.03
CA VAL A 478 -26.77 18.72 9.49
C VAL A 478 -26.39 18.09 8.16
N THR A 479 -26.59 16.77 8.03
CA THR A 479 -26.43 16.06 6.76
C THR A 479 -27.58 16.42 5.83
N LEU A 480 -27.28 17.06 4.70
CA LEU A 480 -28.27 17.38 3.66
C LEU A 480 -28.42 16.20 2.70
N GLU A 481 -27.28 15.70 2.21
CA GLU A 481 -27.22 14.54 1.32
C GLU A 481 -26.07 13.63 1.78
N PRO A 482 -26.31 12.35 2.09
CA PRO A 482 -25.25 11.45 2.56
C PRO A 482 -24.23 11.10 1.46
N GLY A 483 -24.62 11.20 0.18
CA GLY A 483 -23.78 10.91 -0.96
C GLY A 483 -23.08 9.55 -0.84
N TRP A 484 -21.77 9.51 -1.10
CA TRP A 484 -20.94 8.31 -0.98
C TRP A 484 -20.93 7.64 0.40
N ARG A 485 -21.32 8.34 1.47
CA ARG A 485 -21.35 7.75 2.81
C ARG A 485 -22.46 6.72 2.97
N SER A 486 -23.52 6.79 2.18
CA SER A 486 -24.59 5.76 2.17
C SER A 486 -24.05 4.36 1.89
N VAL A 487 -22.97 4.24 1.09
CA VAL A 487 -22.29 2.97 0.78
C VAL A 487 -21.70 2.31 2.03
N TYR A 488 -21.37 3.08 3.07
CA TYR A 488 -20.85 2.58 4.34
C TYR A 488 -21.94 2.30 5.39
N GLY A 489 -23.19 2.67 5.11
CA GLY A 489 -24.31 2.63 6.06
C GLY A 489 -24.37 3.87 6.94
N LEU A 490 -25.57 4.43 7.13
CA LEU A 490 -25.80 5.65 7.92
C LEU A 490 -25.49 5.48 9.42
N GLU A 491 -25.68 4.27 9.96
CA GLU A 491 -25.40 3.95 11.37
C GLU A 491 -23.89 3.94 11.69
N ALA A 492 -23.05 3.58 10.71
CA ALA A 492 -21.60 3.53 10.87
C ALA A 492 -20.93 4.92 10.89
N ASP A 493 -21.63 5.97 10.44
CA ASP A 493 -21.20 7.37 10.56
C ASP A 493 -21.48 7.95 11.96
N ALA A 494 -22.51 7.46 12.67
CA ALA A 494 -22.84 7.94 14.01
C ALA A 494 -21.86 7.43 15.07
N GLU A 495 -21.35 6.20 14.93
CA GLU A 495 -20.38 5.59 15.87
C GLU A 495 -18.92 6.08 15.68
N LYS A 496 -18.65 6.93 14.68
CA LYS A 496 -17.28 7.32 14.29
C LYS A 496 -17.06 8.83 14.28
N GLN A 497 -17.77 9.57 15.13
CA GLN A 497 -17.38 10.94 15.42
C GLN A 497 -16.01 10.89 16.13
N SER A 498 -14.99 11.50 15.52
CA SER A 498 -13.75 11.82 16.23
C SER A 498 -14.03 12.81 17.36
N GLU A 499 -13.17 12.93 18.38
CA GLU A 499 -13.27 13.98 19.42
C GLU A 499 -13.47 15.40 18.81
N ASP A 500 -12.96 15.65 17.59
CA ASP A 500 -13.20 16.91 16.84
C ASP A 500 -14.62 17.03 16.23
N GLU A 501 -15.27 15.93 15.85
CA GLU A 501 -16.66 15.92 15.34
C GLU A 501 -17.69 15.90 16.48
N GLU A 502 -17.35 15.38 17.66
CA GLU A 502 -18.17 15.52 18.88
C GLU A 502 -18.37 16.99 19.28
N SER A 503 -17.48 17.90 18.85
CA SER A 503 -17.62 19.34 19.06
C SER A 503 -18.60 20.04 18.11
N GLU A 504 -19.02 19.35 17.04
CA GLU A 504 -20.08 19.78 16.12
C GLU A 504 -21.38 19.11 16.56
N GLY A 505 -22.08 19.74 17.51
CA GLY A 505 -23.32 19.21 18.08
C GLY A 505 -24.43 18.97 17.06
N GLY A 506 -25.55 18.44 17.54
CA GLY A 506 -26.75 18.14 16.73
C GLY A 506 -27.44 19.36 16.11
N GLU A 507 -28.70 19.19 15.72
CA GLU A 507 -29.50 20.30 15.17
C GLU A 507 -29.56 21.47 16.16
N ILE A 508 -29.17 22.65 15.68
CA ILE A 508 -29.32 23.92 16.38
C ILE A 508 -30.73 24.45 16.06
N PRO A 509 -31.48 24.97 17.05
CA PRO A 509 -32.75 25.64 16.76
C PRO A 509 -32.58 26.76 15.73
N ALA A 510 -33.65 27.11 15.03
CA ALA A 510 -33.64 28.27 14.15
C ALA A 510 -33.40 29.54 14.99
N LEU A 511 -32.27 30.19 14.76
CA LEU A 511 -31.86 31.42 15.45
C LEU A 511 -31.63 32.53 14.42
N GLU A 512 -31.97 33.75 14.80
CA GLU A 512 -31.76 34.95 13.97
C GLU A 512 -30.72 35.87 14.61
N GLN A 513 -29.95 36.58 13.78
CA GLN A 513 -29.05 37.61 14.27
C GLN A 513 -29.85 38.71 14.98
N GLY A 514 -29.42 39.11 16.17
CA GLY A 514 -30.11 40.07 17.03
C GLY A 514 -31.19 39.46 17.94
N GLN A 515 -31.47 38.16 17.82
CA GLN A 515 -32.42 37.48 18.69
C GLN A 515 -31.94 37.50 20.14
N THR A 516 -32.84 37.86 21.05
CA THR A 516 -32.61 37.74 22.50
C THR A 516 -32.73 36.28 22.92
N VAL A 517 -31.75 35.82 23.70
CA VAL A 517 -31.68 34.47 24.25
C VAL A 517 -31.32 34.57 25.73
N ARG A 518 -31.70 33.58 26.53
CA ARG A 518 -31.38 33.58 27.96
C ARG A 518 -30.40 32.48 28.31
N CYS A 519 -29.32 32.79 29.03
CA CYS A 519 -28.41 31.77 29.55
C CYS A 519 -29.06 31.08 30.76
N VAL A 520 -29.58 29.87 30.54
CA VAL A 520 -30.34 29.11 31.56
C VAL A 520 -29.44 28.22 32.42
N GLU A 521 -28.30 27.77 31.87
CA GLU A 521 -27.27 27.02 32.60
C GLU A 521 -25.90 27.53 32.17
N ALA A 522 -24.96 27.62 33.11
CA ALA A 522 -23.56 27.92 32.82
C ALA A 522 -22.69 27.09 33.77
N THR A 523 -21.71 26.40 33.23
CA THR A 523 -20.80 25.53 33.97
C THR A 523 -19.39 25.64 33.42
N TYR A 524 -18.41 25.24 34.20
CA TYR A 524 -17.04 25.05 33.71
C TYR A 524 -16.62 23.58 33.89
N GLU A 525 -15.72 23.14 33.02
CA GLU A 525 -15.13 21.80 33.06
C GLU A 525 -13.63 21.91 33.32
N ASP A 526 -13.16 21.31 34.42
CA ASP A 526 -11.74 21.16 34.71
C ASP A 526 -11.12 20.10 33.79
N LYS A 527 -10.14 20.50 32.99
CA LYS A 527 -9.37 19.61 32.14
C LYS A 527 -7.88 19.74 32.40
N MET A 528 -7.17 18.71 31.97
CA MET A 528 -5.72 18.68 31.93
C MET A 528 -5.28 18.50 30.49
N THR A 529 -4.20 19.19 30.09
CA THR A 529 -3.57 18.90 28.80
C THR A 529 -3.10 17.44 28.80
N ARG A 530 -3.24 16.77 27.65
CA ARG A 530 -2.82 15.38 27.47
C ARG A 530 -1.49 15.33 26.73
N PRO A 531 -0.59 14.39 27.06
CA PRO A 531 0.63 14.21 26.27
C PRO A 531 0.27 13.85 24.82
N PRO A 532 1.16 14.12 23.86
CA PRO A 532 0.92 13.74 22.48
C PRO A 532 0.68 12.23 22.37
N PRO A 533 -0.29 11.77 21.55
CA PRO A 533 -0.60 10.36 21.45
C PRO A 533 0.58 9.56 20.90
N ARG A 534 0.75 8.32 21.38
CA ARG A 534 1.70 7.37 20.79
C ARG A 534 1.32 7.06 19.34
N TYR A 535 2.31 6.73 18.51
CA TYR A 535 2.04 6.24 17.17
C TYR A 535 1.36 4.86 17.25
N SER A 536 0.23 4.70 16.57
CA SER A 536 -0.30 3.38 16.19
C SER A 536 0.21 3.03 14.78
N GLU A 537 -0.08 1.83 14.26
CA GLU A 537 0.22 1.48 12.87
C GLU A 537 -0.64 2.26 11.84
N ALA A 538 -1.78 2.85 12.24
CA ALA A 538 -2.58 3.75 11.38
C ALA A 538 -2.03 5.19 11.30
N THR A 539 -1.31 5.62 12.33
CA THR A 539 -0.84 7.00 12.52
C THR A 539 0.53 7.35 11.87
N PRO A 540 1.44 6.43 11.45
CA PRO A 540 2.77 6.84 11.06
C PRO A 540 2.86 6.89 9.53
N ARG A 541 2.74 8.10 8.95
CA ARG A 541 3.31 8.51 7.63
C ARG A 541 2.95 9.92 7.17
N ARG A 542 2.58 10.82 8.07
CA ARG A 542 2.66 12.27 7.79
C ARG A 542 3.64 12.91 8.77
N SER A 543 4.94 12.68 8.57
CA SER A 543 5.87 13.78 8.81
C SER A 543 5.61 14.76 7.66
N ARG A 544 5.00 15.90 7.97
CA ARG A 544 5.10 17.05 7.06
C ARG A 544 6.60 17.23 6.82
N ARG A 545 7.03 17.04 5.57
CA ARG A 545 8.37 17.44 5.14
C ARG A 545 8.48 18.95 5.26
#